data_AF-A0A0F9FTE6-F1
#
_entry.id   AF-A0A0F9FTE6-F1
#
_cell.length_a   1.000
_cell.length_b   1.000
_cell.length_c   1.000
_cell.angle_alpha   90.00
_cell.angle_beta   90.00
_cell.angle_gamma   90.00
#
_symmetry.space_group_name_H-M   'P 1'
#
loop_
_entity.id
_entity.type
_entity.pdbx_description
1 polymer ?
#
loop_
_entity_poly.entity_id
_entity_poly.type
_entity_poly.pdbx_seq_one_letter_code
_entity_poly.pdbx_strand_id
1 'polypeptide(L)'
;MKFPILELRQRKCDLVAEAGTLIDAAEKENRDLTEKEQVQYDALTKEIASATGRIERVEHQMDQEAQLSSQARAASGGSVESQEKKFDGFGDWLIAVAHAGRSGRHPPPAAGPRSAATRARDYARGQSRPRCSHLRWPGPTAPKAPPCRYIPPGGSHLSER
;
A
#
# COMPACT_ATOMS: atom_id res chain seq x y z
N MET A 1 -18.79 8.47 -19.04
CA MET A 1 -18.55 7.05 -18.71
C MET A 1 -17.30 6.98 -17.83
N LYS A 2 -17.41 6.43 -16.60
CA LYS A 2 -16.28 6.24 -15.69
C LYS A 2 -15.71 4.84 -15.96
N PHE A 3 -14.58 4.75 -16.66
CA PHE A 3 -13.91 3.47 -16.88
C PHE A 3 -13.23 3.02 -15.57
N PRO A 4 -13.35 1.74 -15.18
CA PRO A 4 -12.62 1.20 -14.03
C PRO A 4 -11.11 1.22 -14.27
N ILE A 5 -10.33 1.44 -13.22
CA ILE A 5 -8.86 1.59 -13.30
C ILE A 5 -8.17 0.36 -13.89
N LEU A 6 -8.71 -0.84 -13.67
CA LEU A 6 -8.17 -2.08 -14.22
C LEU A 6 -8.27 -2.12 -15.75
N GLU A 7 -9.38 -1.64 -16.32
CA GLU A 7 -9.54 -1.58 -17.79
C GLU A 7 -8.59 -0.56 -18.41
N LEU A 8 -8.36 0.58 -17.75
CA LEU A 8 -7.38 1.57 -18.23
C LEU A 8 -5.96 1.02 -18.22
N ARG A 9 -5.59 0.27 -17.18
CA ARG A 9 -4.28 -0.38 -17.08
C ARG A 9 -4.12 -1.49 -18.12
N GLN A 10 -5.15 -2.31 -18.34
CA GLN A 10 -5.13 -3.33 -19.39
C GLN A 10 -4.98 -2.69 -20.77
N ARG A 11 -5.78 -1.66 -21.08
CA ARG A 11 -5.67 -0.94 -22.35
C ARG A 11 -4.29 -0.33 -22.57
N LYS A 12 -3.66 0.21 -21.52
CA LYS A 12 -2.27 0.69 -21.61
C LYS A 12 -1.31 -0.44 -21.94
N CYS A 13 -1.45 -1.60 -21.30
CA CYS A 13 -0.63 -2.77 -21.60
C CYS A 13 -0.78 -3.23 -23.05
N ASP A 14 -2.01 -3.26 -23.56
CA ASP A 14 -2.30 -3.67 -24.95
C ASP A 14 -1.65 -2.70 -25.95
N LEU A 15 -1.77 -1.38 -25.73
CA LEU A 15 -1.16 -0.35 -26.58
C LEU A 15 0.37 -0.40 -26.56
N VAL A 16 0.98 -0.65 -25.40
CA VAL A 16 2.44 -0.81 -25.28
C VAL A 16 2.91 -2.07 -26.00
N ALA A 17 2.14 -3.15 -25.91
CA ALA A 17 2.45 -4.38 -26.63
C ALA A 17 2.39 -4.15 -28.15
N GLU A 18 1.36 -3.47 -28.64
CA GLU A 18 1.23 -3.13 -30.06
C GLU A 18 2.38 -2.25 -30.56
N ALA A 19 2.76 -1.21 -29.81
CA ALA A 19 3.92 -0.39 -30.14
C ALA A 19 5.22 -1.19 -30.16
N GLY A 20 5.38 -2.14 -29.23
CA GLY A 20 6.51 -3.07 -29.20
C GLY A 20 6.54 -3.99 -30.43
N THR A 21 5.40 -4.48 -30.91
CA THR A 21 5.38 -5.33 -32.10
C THR A 21 5.87 -4.63 -33.37
N LEU A 22 5.63 -3.32 -33.49
CA LEU A 22 6.13 -2.52 -34.62
C LEU A 22 7.66 -2.39 -34.56
N ILE A 23 8.21 -2.12 -33.37
CA ILE A 23 9.66 -2.06 -33.17
C ILE A 23 10.30 -3.42 -33.43
N ASP A 24 9.76 -4.49 -32.84
CA ASP A 24 10.25 -5.85 -33.01
C ASP A 24 10.26 -6.28 -34.49
N ALA A 25 9.27 -5.83 -35.28
CA ALA A 25 9.23 -6.10 -36.72
C ALA A 25 10.34 -5.37 -37.48
N ALA A 26 10.55 -4.08 -37.18
CA ALA A 26 11.61 -3.28 -37.77
C ALA A 26 13.01 -3.84 -37.41
N GLU A 27 13.22 -4.21 -36.14
CA GLU A 27 14.47 -4.80 -35.66
C GLU A 27 14.77 -6.15 -36.32
N LYS A 28 13.77 -7.02 -36.50
CA LYS A 28 13.94 -8.31 -37.20
C LYS A 28 14.41 -8.12 -38.64
N GLU A 29 13.93 -7.07 -39.29
CA GLU A 29 14.30 -6.72 -40.66
C GLU A 29 15.60 -5.89 -40.73
N ASN A 30 16.24 -5.60 -39.57
CA ASN A 30 17.42 -4.74 -39.45
C ASN A 30 17.27 -3.41 -40.20
N ARG A 31 16.07 -2.82 -40.13
CA ARG A 31 15.74 -1.54 -40.75
C ARG A 31 15.13 -0.61 -39.72
N ASP A 32 15.19 0.68 -40.02
CA ASP A 32 14.39 1.66 -39.30
C ASP A 32 12.89 1.52 -39.63
N LEU A 33 12.06 2.11 -38.79
CA LEU A 33 10.62 2.23 -39.02
C LEU A 33 10.39 3.02 -40.32
N THR A 34 9.54 2.49 -41.20
CA THR A 34 9.08 3.22 -42.38
C THR A 34 8.21 4.42 -41.96
N GLU A 35 8.03 5.41 -42.83
CA GLU A 35 7.19 6.59 -42.53
C GLU A 35 5.78 6.21 -42.05
N LYS A 36 5.19 5.15 -42.62
CA LYS A 36 3.87 4.66 -42.22
C LYS A 36 3.86 4.08 -40.82
N GLU A 37 4.88 3.29 -40.48
CA GLU A 37 5.03 2.69 -39.15
C GLU A 37 5.39 3.74 -38.10
N GLN A 38 6.17 4.77 -38.47
CA GLN A 38 6.45 5.92 -37.60
C GLN A 38 5.16 6.66 -37.23
N VAL A 39 4.29 6.96 -38.19
CA VAL A 39 2.99 7.61 -37.92
C VAL A 39 2.12 6.75 -37.01
N GLN A 40 2.11 5.43 -37.21
CA GLN A 40 1.37 4.50 -36.33
C GLN A 40 1.97 4.47 -34.92
N TYR A 41 3.29 4.38 -34.80
CA TYR A 41 3.99 4.39 -33.53
C TYR A 41 3.75 5.69 -32.75
N ASP A 42 3.77 6.84 -33.43
CA ASP A 42 3.46 8.14 -32.82
C ASP A 42 2.01 8.21 -32.32
N ALA A 43 1.07 7.65 -33.07
CA ALA A 43 -0.33 7.56 -32.66
C ALA A 43 -0.48 6.68 -31.40
N LEU A 44 0.13 5.50 -31.39
CA LEU A 44 0.13 4.60 -30.23
C LEU A 44 0.76 5.27 -29.01
N THR A 45 1.88 5.97 -29.19
CA THR A 45 2.57 6.69 -28.11
C THR A 45 1.69 7.80 -27.51
N LYS A 46 0.96 8.54 -28.36
CA LYS A 46 -0.02 9.54 -27.90
C LYS A 46 -1.17 8.90 -27.13
N GLU A 47 -1.66 7.74 -27.56
CA GLU A 47 -2.70 7.00 -26.84
C GLU A 47 -2.20 6.48 -25.49
N ILE A 48 -0.97 5.97 -25.42
CA ILE A 48 -0.32 5.53 -24.18
C ILE A 48 -0.19 6.70 -23.20
N ALA A 49 0.22 7.88 -23.67
CA ALA A 49 0.31 9.08 -22.84
C ALA A 49 -1.07 9.51 -22.31
N SER A 50 -2.10 9.48 -23.17
CA SER A 50 -3.48 9.78 -22.78
C SER A 50 -4.03 8.78 -21.75
N ALA A 51 -3.78 7.48 -21.94
CA ALA A 51 -4.17 6.44 -21.00
C ALA A 51 -3.44 6.60 -19.66
N THR A 52 -2.15 6.90 -19.69
CA THR A 52 -1.33 7.14 -18.47
C THR A 52 -1.86 8.33 -17.68
N GLY A 53 -2.10 9.48 -18.32
CA GLY A 53 -2.65 10.64 -17.62
C GLY A 53 -4.06 10.39 -17.05
N ARG A 54 -4.88 9.53 -17.69
CA ARG A 54 -6.18 9.11 -17.12
C ARG A 54 -5.99 8.24 -15.88
N ILE A 55 -5.06 7.28 -15.93
CA ILE A 55 -4.73 6.41 -14.79
C ILE A 55 -4.28 7.26 -13.61
N GLU A 56 -3.32 8.17 -13.80
CA GLU A 56 -2.78 9.02 -12.74
C GLU A 56 -3.87 9.86 -12.06
N ARG A 57 -4.80 10.44 -12.84
CA ARG A 57 -5.93 11.21 -12.28
C ARG A 57 -6.86 10.33 -11.44
N VAL A 58 -7.14 9.11 -11.88
CA VAL A 58 -8.00 8.17 -11.16
C VAL A 58 -7.29 7.67 -9.90
N GLU A 59 -6.00 7.35 -9.98
CA GLU A 59 -5.18 6.94 -8.84
C GLU A 59 -5.13 8.04 -7.78
N HIS A 60 -4.83 9.28 -8.19
CA HIS A 60 -4.83 10.41 -7.27
C HIS A 60 -6.19 10.63 -6.60
N GLN A 61 -7.29 10.50 -7.36
CA GLN A 61 -8.63 10.58 -6.78
C GLN A 61 -8.87 9.44 -5.77
N MET A 62 -8.47 8.21 -6.10
CA MET A 62 -8.61 7.05 -5.20
C MET A 62 -7.80 7.23 -3.91
N ASP A 63 -6.58 7.77 -4.01
CA ASP A 63 -5.73 8.05 -2.85
C ASP A 63 -6.34 9.13 -1.95
N GLN A 64 -6.89 10.19 -2.54
CA GLN A 64 -7.62 11.22 -1.81
C GLN A 64 -8.85 10.64 -1.11
N GLU A 65 -9.63 9.80 -1.79
CA GLU A 65 -10.79 9.11 -1.21
C GLU A 65 -10.38 8.16 -0.06
N ALA A 66 -9.24 7.47 -0.20
CA ALA A 66 -8.67 6.61 0.85
C ALA A 66 -8.19 7.41 2.07
N GLN A 67 -7.56 8.56 1.86
CA GLN A 67 -7.13 9.46 2.94
C GLN A 67 -8.32 10.07 3.69
N LEU A 68 -9.38 10.46 2.98
CA LEU A 68 -10.59 11.00 3.62
C LEU A 68 -11.34 9.91 4.39
N SER A 69 -11.45 8.71 3.84
CA SER A 69 -12.12 7.59 4.53
C SER A 69 -11.34 7.12 5.76
N SER A 70 -10.01 7.11 5.73
CA SER A 70 -9.18 6.81 6.91
C SER A 70 -9.28 7.89 7.99
N GLN A 71 -9.29 9.17 7.61
CA GLN A 71 -9.54 10.28 8.55
C GLN A 71 -10.95 10.21 9.16
N ALA A 72 -11.97 9.90 8.36
CA ALA A 72 -13.34 9.73 8.84
C ALA A 72 -13.48 8.54 9.82
N ARG A 73 -12.71 7.46 9.61
CA ARG A 73 -12.61 6.34 10.56
C ARG A 73 -11.88 6.72 11.84
N ALA A 74 -10.77 7.46 11.74
CA ALA A 74 -10.03 7.95 12.89
C ALA A 74 -10.86 8.93 13.75
N ALA A 75 -11.68 9.77 13.12
CA ALA A 75 -12.60 10.69 13.80
C ALA A 75 -13.81 9.97 14.43
N SER A 76 -14.18 8.77 13.95
CA SER A 76 -15.40 8.07 14.39
C SER A 76 -15.17 6.90 15.36
N GLY A 77 -13.93 6.47 15.65
CA GLY A 77 -13.73 5.43 16.67
C GLY A 77 -12.30 4.97 16.91
N GLY A 78 -11.73 5.42 18.02
CA GLY A 78 -10.47 4.93 18.61
C GLY A 78 -10.41 5.15 20.12
N SER A 79 -11.48 4.83 20.85
CA SER A 79 -11.50 4.76 22.31
C SER A 79 -11.17 3.34 22.75
N VAL A 80 -9.88 3.00 22.79
CA VAL A 80 -9.35 1.92 23.65
C VAL A 80 -7.99 2.37 24.16
N GLU A 81 -7.99 2.81 25.42
CA GLU A 81 -6.87 2.69 26.36
C GLU A 81 -5.60 3.52 26.09
N SER A 82 -5.63 4.79 26.51
CA SER A 82 -4.52 5.40 27.25
C SER A 82 -5.02 6.63 28.02
N GLN A 83 -5.49 6.39 29.25
CA GLN A 83 -5.70 7.48 30.20
C GLN A 83 -4.34 7.95 30.73
N GLU A 84 -3.83 9.04 30.16
CA GLU A 84 -2.99 9.97 30.90
C GLU A 84 -3.50 11.40 30.67
N LYS A 85 -4.05 11.94 31.77
CA LYS A 85 -4.68 13.25 31.93
C LYS A 85 -3.94 14.37 31.17
N LYS A 86 -4.59 14.93 30.14
CA LYS A 86 -4.14 16.16 29.49
C LYS A 86 -5.35 17.05 29.20
N PHE A 87 -5.62 17.93 30.17
CA PHE A 87 -6.32 19.22 30.04
C PHE A 87 -7.42 19.26 28.95
N ASP A 88 -8.60 18.73 29.25
CA ASP A 88 -9.73 18.59 28.30
C ASP A 88 -10.49 19.90 28.03
N GLY A 89 -9.77 21.03 28.00
CA GLY A 89 -10.26 22.33 27.53
C GLY A 89 -11.04 23.17 28.55
N PHE A 90 -11.65 24.25 28.07
CA PHE A 90 -12.35 25.26 28.89
C PHE A 90 -13.55 24.69 29.66
N GLY A 91 -14.21 23.66 29.11
CA GLY A 91 -15.31 22.99 29.77
C GLY A 91 -14.87 22.23 31.02
N ASP A 92 -13.75 21.51 30.94
CA ASP A 92 -13.18 20.80 32.10
C ASP A 92 -12.62 21.80 33.13
N TRP A 93 -12.14 22.96 32.69
CA TRP A 93 -11.77 24.07 33.59
C TRP A 93 -12.97 24.60 34.40
N LEU A 94 -14.13 24.81 33.78
CA LEU A 94 -15.35 25.23 34.51
C LEU A 94 -15.87 24.13 35.45
N ILE A 95 -15.80 22.86 35.05
CA ILE A 95 -16.15 21.71 35.91
C ILE A 95 -15.20 21.65 37.12
N ALA A 96 -13.90 21.81 36.91
CA ALA A 96 -12.89 21.81 37.97
C ALA A 96 -13.08 22.98 38.94
N VAL A 97 -13.38 24.19 38.45
CA VAL A 97 -13.68 25.37 39.29
C VAL A 97 -14.96 25.15 40.10
N ALA A 98 -16.00 24.60 39.48
CA ALA A 98 -17.25 24.27 40.18
C ALA A 98 -17.03 23.19 41.26
N HIS A 99 -16.16 22.21 41.00
CA HIS A 99 -15.83 21.16 41.93
C HIS A 99 -14.91 21.62 43.07
N ALA A 100 -13.97 22.54 42.80
CA ALA A 100 -13.06 23.12 43.80
C ALA A 100 -13.81 23.95 44.86
N GLY A 101 -14.99 24.47 44.56
CA GLY A 101 -15.89 25.11 45.55
C GLY A 101 -16.55 24.14 46.54
N ARG A 102 -16.46 22.82 46.31
CA ARG A 102 -17.02 21.78 47.17
C ARG A 102 -15.90 20.96 47.81
N SER A 103 -15.31 21.53 48.86
CA SER A 103 -14.23 20.96 49.66
C SER A 103 -14.38 19.48 50.04
N GLY A 104 -13.37 18.67 49.71
CA GLY A 104 -12.88 17.59 50.57
C GLY A 104 -13.25 16.13 50.22
N ARG A 105 -12.49 15.50 49.32
CA ARG A 105 -12.06 14.07 49.42
C ARG A 105 -11.11 13.69 48.28
N HIS A 106 -9.82 13.52 48.58
CA HIS A 106 -8.90 12.75 47.73
C HIS A 106 -9.02 11.26 48.11
N PRO A 107 -9.29 10.33 47.18
CA PRO A 107 -9.06 8.90 47.42
C PRO A 107 -7.55 8.58 47.33
N PRO A 108 -7.00 7.72 48.22
CA PRO A 108 -5.60 7.30 48.12
C PRO A 108 -5.38 6.42 46.88
N PRO A 109 -4.18 6.43 46.26
CA PRO A 109 -3.87 5.54 45.15
C PRO A 109 -3.79 4.08 45.61
N ALA A 110 -4.49 3.20 44.90
CA ALA A 110 -4.42 1.75 45.11
C ALA A 110 -3.02 1.21 44.79
N ALA A 111 -2.50 0.33 45.65
CA ALA A 111 -1.25 -0.38 45.44
C ALA A 111 -1.32 -1.27 44.19
N GLY A 112 -0.47 -1.00 43.19
CA GLY A 112 -0.37 -1.80 41.97
C GLY A 112 0.55 -3.02 42.10
N PRO A 113 0.33 -4.09 41.31
CA PRO A 113 1.19 -5.27 41.28
C PRO A 113 2.52 -5.00 40.52
N ARG A 114 3.58 -5.70 40.96
CA ARG A 114 4.96 -5.58 40.50
C ARG A 114 5.12 -5.72 38.98
N SER A 115 5.91 -4.82 38.39
CA SER A 115 6.15 -4.67 36.95
C SER A 115 6.74 -5.89 36.24
N ALA A 116 6.34 -6.08 34.98
CA ALA A 116 6.78 -7.12 34.03
C ALA A 116 8.29 -7.17 33.70
N ALA A 117 9.10 -6.25 34.24
CA ALA A 117 10.55 -6.16 33.98
C ALA A 117 11.35 -7.39 34.45
N THR A 118 10.79 -8.23 35.33
CA THR A 118 11.43 -9.48 35.79
C THR A 118 11.17 -10.69 34.88
N ARG A 119 10.22 -10.66 33.93
CA ARG A 119 9.94 -11.81 33.03
C ARG A 119 10.87 -11.92 31.82
N ALA A 120 11.56 -10.84 31.44
CA ALA A 120 12.36 -10.81 30.21
C ALA A 120 13.76 -11.46 30.33
N ARG A 121 14.22 -11.81 31.54
CA ARG A 121 15.56 -12.39 31.75
C ARG A 121 15.67 -13.89 31.49
N ASP A 122 14.55 -14.61 31.39
CA ASP A 122 14.58 -16.08 31.27
C ASP A 122 14.51 -16.61 29.83
N TYR A 123 14.17 -15.77 28.84
CA TYR A 123 14.07 -16.19 27.43
C TYR A 123 15.39 -16.22 26.66
N ALA A 124 16.49 -15.71 27.21
CA ALA A 124 17.76 -15.52 26.48
C ALA A 124 18.75 -16.70 26.56
N ARG A 125 18.36 -17.86 27.11
CA ARG A 125 19.30 -18.98 27.38
C ARG A 125 18.97 -20.33 26.72
N GLY A 126 18.16 -20.35 25.68
CA GLY A 126 17.92 -21.59 24.94
C GLY A 126 17.21 -21.39 23.62
N GLN A 127 17.96 -21.31 22.52
CA GLN A 127 17.84 -22.29 21.44
C GLN A 127 18.88 -22.07 20.33
N SER A 128 19.51 -23.18 20.01
CA SER A 128 20.53 -23.50 19.02
C SER A 128 20.14 -23.16 17.57
N ARG A 129 21.09 -22.58 16.83
CA ARG A 129 21.08 -22.49 15.36
C ARG A 129 21.34 -23.85 14.72
N PRO A 130 20.55 -24.32 13.73
CA PRO A 130 21.00 -25.35 12.81
C PRO A 130 21.64 -24.75 11.56
N ARG A 131 22.52 -25.57 10.97
CA ARG A 131 23.56 -25.29 9.99
C ARG A 131 23.02 -25.06 8.57
N CYS A 132 23.76 -24.24 7.82
CA CYS A 132 23.76 -24.21 6.36
C CYS A 132 24.19 -25.57 5.78
N SER A 133 23.38 -26.14 4.89
CA SER A 133 23.87 -27.13 3.92
C SER A 133 22.93 -27.25 2.73
N HIS A 134 23.49 -26.98 1.54
CA HIS A 134 23.16 -27.59 0.26
C HIS A 134 21.75 -27.39 -0.30
N LEU A 135 21.57 -26.37 -1.16
CA LEU A 135 20.80 -26.56 -2.40
C LEU A 135 21.49 -25.81 -3.55
N ARG A 136 21.70 -26.62 -4.59
CA ARG A 136 22.36 -26.39 -5.87
C ARG A 136 21.48 -25.52 -6.76
N TRP A 137 22.05 -24.48 -7.37
CA TRP A 137 21.38 -23.65 -8.38
C TRP A 137 21.26 -24.43 -9.70
N PRO A 138 20.05 -24.62 -10.27
CA PRO A 138 19.90 -24.96 -11.69
C PRO A 138 19.94 -23.67 -12.53
N GLY A 139 20.59 -23.76 -13.69
CA GLY A 139 20.88 -22.64 -14.61
C GLY A 139 19.65 -22.02 -15.32
N PRO A 140 19.90 -21.00 -16.17
CA PRO A 140 18.85 -20.14 -16.70
C PRO A 140 18.20 -20.75 -17.95
N THR A 141 17.01 -21.32 -17.80
CA THR A 141 16.05 -21.39 -18.91
C THR A 141 14.94 -20.41 -18.61
N ALA A 142 15.06 -19.20 -19.16
CA ALA A 142 14.02 -18.18 -19.07
C ALA A 142 12.78 -18.66 -19.84
N PRO A 143 11.61 -18.83 -19.20
CA PRO A 143 10.37 -18.99 -19.94
C PRO A 143 10.04 -17.68 -20.66
N LYS A 144 9.60 -17.81 -21.91
CA LYS A 144 9.05 -16.74 -22.76
C LYS A 144 8.10 -15.87 -21.94
N ALA A 145 8.38 -14.57 -21.88
CA ALA A 145 7.60 -13.62 -21.08
C ALA A 145 6.09 -13.78 -21.39
N PRO A 146 5.23 -13.87 -20.37
CA PRO A 146 3.79 -13.90 -20.58
C PRO A 146 3.33 -12.58 -21.23
N PRO A 147 2.23 -12.58 -22.00
CA PRO A 147 1.64 -11.33 -22.46
C PRO A 147 1.39 -10.44 -21.24
N CYS A 148 1.67 -9.13 -21.36
CA CYS A 148 1.51 -8.13 -20.30
C CYS A 148 0.11 -8.16 -19.70
N ARG A 149 -0.14 -9.09 -18.76
CA ARG A 149 -1.31 -9.11 -17.91
C ARG A 149 -0.99 -8.23 -16.72
N TYR A 150 -1.78 -7.19 -16.54
CA TYR A 150 -1.72 -6.39 -15.34
C TYR A 150 -2.08 -7.27 -14.13
N ILE A 151 -1.09 -7.59 -13.29
CA ILE A 151 -1.28 -8.30 -12.03
C ILE A 151 -1.42 -7.25 -10.91
N PRO A 152 -2.59 -7.10 -10.27
CA PRO A 152 -2.75 -6.12 -9.20
C PRO A 152 -1.89 -6.49 -7.99
N PRO A 153 -1.19 -5.52 -7.36
CA PRO A 153 -0.49 -5.77 -6.10
C PRO A 153 -1.53 -5.98 -4.99
N GLY A 154 -1.63 -7.21 -4.47
CA GLY A 154 -2.46 -7.52 -3.30
C GLY A 154 -3.45 -8.68 -3.44
N GLY A 155 -3.46 -9.41 -4.57
CA GLY A 155 -4.24 -10.65 -4.69
C GLY A 155 -3.55 -11.81 -3.98
N SER A 156 -3.86 -12.05 -2.72
CA SER A 156 -3.52 -13.30 -2.03
C SER A 156 -3.98 -14.49 -2.88
N HIS A 157 -3.03 -15.28 -3.34
CA HIS A 157 -3.27 -16.60 -3.91
C HIS A 157 -4.05 -17.45 -2.89
N LEU A 158 -5.38 -17.53 -3.03
CA LEU A 158 -6.09 -18.70 -2.54
C LEU A 158 -5.79 -19.83 -3.51
N SER A 159 -4.82 -20.64 -3.10
CA SER A 159 -4.50 -21.95 -3.64
C SER A 159 -5.74 -22.83 -3.71
N GLU A 160 -5.84 -23.56 -4.81
CA GLU A 160 -6.76 -24.67 -5.09
C GLU A 160 -7.02 -25.60 -3.89
N ARG A 161 -8.28 -26.01 -3.75
CA ARG A 161 -8.67 -27.43 -3.75
C ARG A 161 -10.11 -27.59 -4.22
#